data_AF-A0A2A4R7H4-F1
#
_entry.id   AF-A0A2A4R7H4-F1
#
_cell.length_a   1.000
_cell.length_b   1.000
_cell.length_c   1.000
_cell.angle_alpha   90.00
_cell.angle_beta   90.00
_cell.angle_gamma   90.00
#
_symmetry.space_group_name_H-M   'P 1'
#
loop_
_entity.id
_entity.type
_entity.pdbx_description
1 polymer ?
#
loop_
_entity_poly.entity_id
_entity_poly.type
_entity_poly.pdbx_seq_one_letter_code
_entity_poly.pdbx_strand_id
1 'polypeptide(L)' 'MKFNSKISVDSATNGLRELILSQELSAGAPIRQDALSAKLRVSRTPLRQALQTLSEEGLVTQSDYRGARVP' A
#
# COMPACT_ATOMS: atom_id res chain seq x y z
N MET A 1 -14.08 19.26 -14.68
CA MET A 1 -14.17 18.26 -13.60
C MET A 1 -13.01 18.52 -12.64
N LYS A 2 -13.29 19.00 -11.43
CA LYS A 2 -12.26 19.30 -10.42
C LYS A 2 -12.13 18.07 -9.50
N PHE A 3 -11.07 17.27 -9.67
CA PHE A 3 -10.72 16.25 -8.69
C PHE A 3 -10.03 16.95 -7.51
N ASN A 4 -10.74 17.10 -6.41
CA ASN A 4 -10.26 17.79 -5.22
C ASN A 4 -9.17 16.96 -4.52
N SER A 5 -7.92 17.43 -4.62
CA SER A 5 -6.93 17.58 -3.55
C SER A 5 -6.90 16.55 -2.39
N LYS A 6 -5.78 15.81 -2.30
CA LYS A 6 -5.32 14.91 -1.22
C LYS A 6 -6.11 13.61 -1.02
N ILE A 7 -5.66 12.54 -1.69
CA ILE A 7 -5.89 11.19 -1.14
C ILE A 7 -4.96 11.06 0.08
N SER A 8 -5.57 10.82 1.25
CA SER A 8 -4.87 10.76 2.53
C SER A 8 -4.08 9.46 2.68
N VAL A 9 -3.05 9.49 3.53
CA VAL A 9 -2.34 8.29 3.97
C VAL A 9 -3.33 7.26 4.47
N ASP A 10 -4.32 7.66 5.28
CA ASP A 10 -5.35 6.78 5.81
C ASP A 10 -6.13 6.02 4.74
N SER A 11 -6.49 6.68 3.63
CA SER A 11 -7.19 6.04 2.52
C SER A 11 -6.30 5.00 1.82
N ALA A 12 -5.01 5.30 1.62
CA ALA A 12 -4.07 4.36 1.06
C ALA A 12 -3.83 3.17 2.01
N THR A 13 -3.75 3.41 3.32
CA THR A 13 -3.58 2.39 4.36
C THR A 13 -4.78 1.45 4.40
N ASN A 14 -6.00 1.99 4.43
CA ASN A 14 -7.21 1.19 4.48
C ASN A 14 -7.40 0.36 3.20
N GLY A 15 -7.19 0.97 2.03
CA GLY A 15 -7.29 0.24 0.76
C GLY A 15 -6.25 -0.87 0.65
N LEU A 16 -5.00 -0.63 1.04
CA LEU A 16 -3.96 -1.67 1.03
C LEU A 16 -4.24 -2.77 2.06
N ARG A 17 -4.74 -2.42 3.26
CA ARG A 17 -5.14 -3.40 4.28
C ARG A 17 -6.25 -4.31 3.76
N GLU A 18 -7.27 -3.75 3.13
CA GLU A 18 -8.37 -4.53 2.55
C GLU A 18 -7.85 -5.55 1.53
N LEU A 19 -6.93 -5.14 0.64
CA LEU A 19 -6.33 -6.04 -0.35
C LEU A 19 -5.54 -7.21 0.27
N ILE A 20 -4.88 -6.97 1.42
CA ILE A 20 -4.15 -8.03 2.14
C ILE A 20 -5.13 -8.96 2.84
N LEU A 21 -6.11 -8.41 3.57
CA LEU A 21 -7.09 -9.19 4.33
C LEU A 21 -8.05 -9.97 3.45
N SER A 22 -8.37 -9.47 2.25
CA SER A 22 -9.19 -10.16 1.24
C SER A 22 -8.41 -11.24 0.48
N GLN A 23 -7.11 -11.40 0.74
CA GLN A 23 -6.18 -12.27 0.01
C GLN A 23 -6.00 -11.92 -1.48
N GLU A 24 -6.46 -10.75 -1.94
CA GLU A 24 -6.11 -10.23 -3.27
C GLU A 24 -4.60 -9.99 -3.41
N LEU A 25 -3.93 -9.69 -2.30
CA LEU A 25 -2.48 -9.79 -2.14
C LEU A 25 -2.18 -11.01 -1.27
N SER A 26 -1.71 -12.09 -1.90
CA SER A 26 -1.39 -13.34 -1.20
C SER A 26 -0.16 -13.19 -0.28
N ALA A 27 -0.09 -14.02 0.76
CA ALA A 27 1.09 -14.13 1.62
C ALA A 27 2.37 -14.38 0.80
N GLY A 28 3.47 -13.73 1.18
CA GLY A 28 4.73 -13.75 0.44
C GLY A 28 4.72 -13.01 -0.91
N ALA A 29 3.59 -12.47 -1.37
CA ALA A 29 3.54 -11.77 -2.66
C ALA A 29 4.34 -10.46 -2.63
N PRO A 30 5.09 -10.14 -3.70
CA PRO A 30 5.79 -8.87 -3.80
C PRO A 30 4.80 -7.72 -4.01
N ILE A 31 4.95 -6.66 -3.22
CA ILE A 31 4.15 -5.44 -3.30
C ILE A 31 4.79 -4.51 -4.31
N ARG A 32 4.19 -4.42 -5.50
CA ARG A 32 4.61 -3.50 -6.56
C ARG A 32 3.94 -2.14 -6.37
N GLN A 33 4.69 -1.16 -5.85
CA GLN A 33 4.16 0.18 -5.54
C GLN A 33 3.50 0.86 -6.75
N ASP A 34 4.06 0.71 -7.95
CA ASP A 34 3.47 1.30 -9.16
C ASP A 34 2.09 0.73 -9.47
N ALA A 35 1.94 -0.59 -9.42
CA ALA A 35 0.68 -1.26 -9.65
C ALA A 35 -0.36 -0.87 -8.58
N LEU A 36 0.05 -0.82 -7.31
CA LEU A 36 -0.85 -0.42 -6.22
C LEU A 36 -1.22 1.06 -6.27
N SER A 37 -0.29 1.93 -6.65
CA SER A 37 -0.57 3.36 -6.81
C SER A 37 -1.64 3.59 -7.89
N ALA A 38 -1.57 2.84 -8.99
CA ALA A 38 -2.59 2.87 -10.04
C ALA A 38 -3.92 2.27 -9.57
N LYS A 39 -3.88 1.10 -8.90
CA LYS A 39 -5.08 0.39 -8.40
C LYS A 39 -5.86 1.21 -7.39
N LEU A 40 -5.16 1.77 -6.39
CA LEU A 40 -5.73 2.60 -5.34
C LEU A 40 -5.92 4.06 -5.77
N ARG A 41 -5.50 4.40 -6.99
CA ARG A 41 -5.53 5.75 -7.58
C ARG A 41 -4.82 6.81 -6.71
N VAL A 42 -3.80 6.41 -5.98
CA VAL A 42 -3.02 7.26 -5.07
C VAL A 42 -1.65 7.58 -5.65
N SER A 43 -1.02 8.67 -5.22
CA SER A 43 0.38 8.93 -5.57
C SER A 43 1.32 8.03 -4.76
N ARG A 44 2.60 7.95 -5.16
CA ARG A 44 3.60 7.11 -4.48
C ARG A 44 3.88 7.56 -3.04
N THR A 45 3.78 8.85 -2.74
CA THR A 45 4.05 9.41 -1.40
C THR A 45 3.12 8.84 -0.31
N PRO A 46 1.78 8.96 -0.39
CA PRO A 46 0.86 8.38 0.58
C PRO A 46 0.92 6.85 0.58
N LEU A 47 1.19 6.22 -0.57
CA LEU A 47 1.37 4.76 -0.62
C LEU A 47 2.60 4.30 0.18
N ARG A 48 3.72 5.01 0.08
CA ARG A 48 4.92 4.71 0.88
C ARG A 48 4.66 4.88 2.37
N GLN A 49 3.91 5.90 2.77
CA GLN A 49 3.53 6.10 4.17
C GLN A 49 2.59 4.99 4.66
N ALA A 50 1.61 4.59 3.84
CA ALA A 50 0.73 3.46 4.15
C ALA A 50 1.51 2.14 4.30
N LEU A 51 2.49 1.89 3.43
CA LEU A 51 3.37 0.72 3.55
C LEU A 51 4.21 0.74 4.84
N GLN A 52 4.66 1.92 5.25
CA GLN A 52 5.35 2.09 6.54
C GLN A 52 4.42 1.76 7.71
N THR A 53 3.22 2.34 7.75
CA THR A 53 2.22 2.06 8.79
C THR A 53 1.86 0.58 8.86
N LEU A 54 1.57 -0.07 7.73
CA LEU A 54 1.24 -1.50 7.70
C LEU A 54 2.43 -2.40 8.02
N SER A 55 3.66 -1.91 7.84
CA SER A 55 4.86 -2.61 8.29
C SER A 55 5.01 -2.60 9.80
N GLU A 56 4.64 -1.51 10.47
CA GLU A 56 4.60 -1.39 11.92
C GLU A 56 3.48 -2.27 12.53
N GLU A 57 2.37 -2.46 11.79
CA GLU A 57 1.29 -3.39 12.15
C GLU A 57 1.61 -4.86 11.84
N GLY A 58 2.73 -5.15 11.18
CA GLY A 58 3.12 -6.52 10.81
C GLY A 58 2.33 -7.12 9.65
N LEU A 59 1.59 -6.31 8.88
CA LEU A 59 0.85 -6.73 7.68
C LEU A 59 1.70 -6.64 6.40
N VAL A 60 2.84 -5.98 6.46
CA VAL A 60 3.81 -5.82 5.37
C VAL A 60 5.21 -6.04 5.92
N THR A 61 6.07 -6.72 5.17
CA THR A 61 7.51 -6.73 5.40
C THR A 61 8.19 -5.82 4.39
N GLN A 62 8.86 -4.77 4.86
CA GLN A 62 9.74 -3.95 4.04
C GLN A 62 11.17 -4.48 4.08
N SER A 63 11.86 -4.41 2.95
CA SER A 63 13.26 -4.78 2.82
C SER A 63 14.01 -3.65 2.13
N ASP A 64 15.10 -3.21 2.74
CA ASP A 64 15.92 -2.14 2.21
C ASP A 64 16.35 -2.50 0.78
N TYR A 65 16.04 -1.60 -0.16
CA TYR A 65 16.31 -1.71 -1.59
C TYR A 65 15.60 -2.85 -2.35
N ARG A 66 14.85 -3.73 -1.67
CA ARG A 66 14.15 -4.88 -2.28
C ARG A 66 12.63 -4.70 -2.35
N GLY A 67 12.12 -3.60 -1.79
CA GLY A 67 10.69 -3.27 -1.81
C GLY A 67 9.95 -3.87 -0.63
N ALA A 68 8.64 -4.06 -0.80
CA ALA A 68 7.75 -4.58 0.24
C ALA A 68 7.13 -5.91 -0.19
N ARG A 69 6.72 -6.73 0.77
CA ARG A 69 5.98 -7.98 0.54
C ARG A 69 4.92 -8.18 1.61
N VAL A 70 3.88 -8.95 1.32
CA VAL A 70 3.01 -9.50 2.37
C VAL A 70 3.86 -10.53 3.15
N PRO A 71 3.80 -10.53 4.50
CA PRO A 71 4.48 -11.51 5.34
C PRO A 71 4.22 -12.96 4.91
#